data_AF-A0A512E352-F1
#
_entry.id   AF-A0A512E352-F1
#
_cell.length_a   1.000
_cell.length_b   1.000
_cell.length_c   1.000
_cell.angle_alpha   90.00
_cell.angle_beta   90.00
_cell.angle_gamma   90.00
#
_symmetry.space_group_name_H-M   'P 1'
#
loop_
_entity.id
_entity.type
_entity.pdbx_description
1 polymer ?
#
loop_
_entity_poly.entity_id
_entity_poly.type
_entity_poly.pdbx_seq_one_letter_code
_entity_poly.pdbx_strand_id
1 'polypeptide(L)'
;MVTGRIVASILTDRDVDDASQVEPLLDQIAEPVEVLGGDGGYDRTGVYTALDERHSAAVIVVPPRADAVLSATAETGPSQRDRHIQAIAGKGRMVWQRDSGYNERARVEGQFARWKQVIGDELRSHSDQSRATEVAIAAQALNQMLDRPNSVRVA
;
A
#
# COMPACT_ATOMS: atom_id res chain seq x y z
N MET A 1 7.19 -11.80 -8.02
CA MET A 1 5.73 -11.98 -8.12
C MET A 1 5.15 -11.64 -6.74
N VAL A 2 4.22 -10.69 -6.65
CA VAL A 2 3.58 -10.35 -5.37
C VAL A 2 2.66 -11.50 -4.97
N THR A 3 2.86 -12.07 -3.78
CA THR A 3 2.14 -13.26 -3.31
C THR A 3 0.71 -12.95 -2.84
N GLY A 4 0.42 -11.70 -2.50
CA GLY A 4 -0.86 -11.29 -1.90
C GLY A 4 -0.95 -11.60 -0.41
N ARG A 5 0.15 -12.01 0.24
CA ARG A 5 0.22 -12.19 1.69
C ARG A 5 0.11 -10.86 2.43
N ILE A 6 -0.61 -10.87 3.54
CA ILE A 6 -0.67 -9.76 4.49
C ILE A 6 0.42 -10.00 5.53
N VAL A 7 1.44 -9.14 5.56
CA VAL A 7 2.61 -9.28 6.46
C VAL A 7 2.60 -8.27 7.60
N ALA A 8 1.87 -7.17 7.45
CA ALA A 8 1.69 -6.13 8.44
C ALA A 8 0.23 -5.64 8.38
N SER A 9 -0.30 -5.21 9.52
CA SER A 9 -1.65 -4.63 9.59
C SER A 9 -1.74 -3.69 10.78
N ILE A 10 -2.48 -2.59 10.63
CA ILE A 10 -2.83 -1.68 11.71
C ILE A 10 -4.32 -1.40 11.62
N LEU A 11 -4.98 -1.46 12.78
CA LEU A 11 -6.34 -0.97 12.93
C LEU A 11 -6.29 0.49 13.36
N THR A 12 -6.95 1.35 12.60
CA THR A 12 -7.06 2.78 12.88
C THR A 12 -8.49 3.19 13.13
N ASP A 13 -8.65 4.29 13.85
CA ASP A 13 -9.91 5.02 13.89
C ASP A 13 -10.11 5.84 12.61
N ARG A 14 -11.36 6.22 12.35
CA ARG A 14 -11.81 6.93 11.14
C ARG A 14 -11.12 8.27 10.86
N ASP A 15 -10.51 8.88 11.87
CA ASP A 15 -9.92 10.22 11.79
C ASP A 15 -8.39 10.17 11.58
N VAL A 16 -7.83 8.97 11.46
CA VAL A 16 -6.40 8.76 11.21
C VAL A 16 -6.12 8.79 9.71
N ASP A 17 -5.13 9.58 9.28
CA ASP A 17 -4.66 9.61 7.89
C ASP A 17 -3.93 8.30 7.57
N ASP A 18 -4.39 7.55 6.57
CA ASP A 18 -3.75 6.30 6.13
C ASP A 18 -2.26 6.49 5.80
N ALA A 19 -1.88 7.64 5.22
CA ALA A 19 -0.49 7.92 4.89
C ALA A 19 0.41 8.01 6.14
N SER A 20 -0.14 8.39 7.30
CA SER A 20 0.59 8.41 8.57
C SER A 20 0.90 7.01 9.12
N GLN A 21 0.23 5.97 8.60
CA GLN A 21 0.42 4.59 9.04
C GLN A 21 1.52 3.85 8.29
N VAL A 22 2.09 4.45 7.24
CA VAL A 22 3.18 3.82 6.48
C VAL A 22 4.36 3.51 7.40
N GLU A 23 4.83 4.47 8.19
CA GLU A 23 5.97 4.25 9.08
C GLU A 23 5.69 3.13 10.12
N PRO A 24 4.59 3.17 10.91
CA PRO A 24 4.24 2.08 11.81
C PRO A 24 4.04 0.71 11.14
N LEU A 25 3.61 0.68 9.87
CA LEU A 25 3.50 -0.58 9.11
C LEU A 25 4.88 -1.10 8.71
N LEU A 26 5.81 -0.23 8.32
CA LEU A 26 7.19 -0.61 8.02
C LEU A 26 7.91 -1.18 9.26
N ASP A 27 7.60 -0.69 10.46
CA ASP A 27 8.13 -1.24 11.73
C ASP A 27 7.78 -2.73 11.95
N GLN A 28 6.74 -3.24 11.29
CA GLN A 28 6.30 -4.64 11.41
C GLN A 28 6.97 -5.56 10.38
N ILE A 29 7.68 -5.00 9.39
CA ILE A 29 8.26 -5.74 8.27
C ILE A 29 9.77 -5.83 8.49
N ALA A 30 10.29 -7.06 8.61
CA ALA A 30 11.73 -7.29 8.78
C ALA A 30 12.47 -7.29 7.43
N GLU A 31 11.78 -7.67 6.36
CA GLU A 31 12.33 -7.79 5.02
C GLU A 31 12.41 -6.43 4.31
N PRO A 32 13.39 -6.23 3.40
CA PRO A 32 13.45 -5.02 2.60
C PRO A 32 12.20 -4.83 1.74
N VAL A 33 11.63 -3.61 1.77
CA VAL A 33 10.56 -3.21 0.86
C VAL A 33 11.18 -2.71 -0.45
N GLU A 34 10.88 -3.39 -1.56
CA GLU A 34 11.36 -2.99 -2.89
C GLU A 34 10.49 -1.92 -3.54
N VAL A 35 9.17 -1.97 -3.31
CA VAL A 35 8.20 -1.07 -3.94
C VAL A 35 7.11 -0.71 -2.93
N LEU A 36 6.84 0.59 -2.79
CA LEU A 36 5.63 1.09 -2.14
C LEU A 36 4.66 1.60 -3.21
N GLY A 37 3.53 0.92 -3.37
CA GLY A 37 2.41 1.39 -4.19
C GLY A 37 1.28 1.93 -3.34
N GLY A 38 0.56 2.93 -3.84
CA GLY A 38 -0.56 3.52 -3.12
C GLY A 38 -1.33 4.51 -4.00
N ASP A 39 -2.48 4.95 -3.53
CA ASP A 39 -3.19 6.05 -4.19
C ASP A 39 -2.54 7.41 -3.88
N GLY A 40 -3.05 8.48 -4.51
CA GLY A 40 -2.46 9.81 -4.36
C GLY A 40 -2.55 10.41 -2.93
N GLY A 41 -3.33 9.81 -2.03
CA GLY A 41 -3.33 10.17 -0.61
C GLY A 41 -1.99 9.90 0.06
N TYR A 42 -1.20 8.95 -0.46
CA TYR A 42 0.14 8.61 0.01
C TYR A 42 1.25 9.53 -0.56
N ASP A 43 0.92 10.49 -1.43
CA ASP A 43 1.88 11.50 -1.91
C ASP A 43 2.13 12.56 -0.81
N ARG A 44 2.81 12.14 0.26
CA ARG A 44 3.09 12.93 1.47
C ARG A 44 4.56 12.86 1.80
N THR A 45 5.17 13.97 2.19
CA THR A 45 6.59 14.02 2.57
C THR A 45 6.95 12.97 3.62
N GLY A 46 6.11 12.75 4.64
CA GLY A 46 6.35 11.74 5.67
C GLY A 46 6.47 10.32 5.13
N VAL A 47 5.72 9.97 4.08
CA VAL A 47 5.81 8.65 3.41
C VAL A 47 7.15 8.49 2.71
N TYR A 48 7.59 9.52 1.96
CA TYR A 48 8.89 9.49 1.29
C TYR A 48 10.05 9.42 2.30
N THR A 49 9.98 10.20 3.38
CA THR A 49 11.00 10.21 4.44
C THR A 49 11.08 8.86 5.16
N ALA A 50 9.95 8.31 5.60
CA ALA A 50 9.94 7.03 6.31
C ALA A 50 10.50 5.88 5.47
N LEU A 51 10.25 5.88 4.16
CA LEU A 51 10.85 4.92 3.26
C LEU A 51 12.33 5.16 3.02
N ASP A 52 12.76 6.40 2.82
CA ASP A 52 14.19 6.69 2.59
C ASP A 52 15.06 6.26 3.79
N GLU A 53 14.55 6.47 5.01
CA GLU A 53 15.24 6.11 6.25
C GLU A 53 15.38 4.59 6.45
N ARG A 54 14.38 3.79 6.04
CA ARG A 54 14.33 2.34 6.31
C ARG A 54 14.70 1.49 5.10
N HIS A 55 14.35 1.96 3.91
CA HIS A 55 14.41 1.27 2.64
C HIS A 55 14.77 2.24 1.50
N SER A 56 15.94 2.88 1.58
CA SER A 56 16.40 3.90 0.60
C SER A 56 16.42 3.45 -0.86
N ALA A 57 16.46 2.13 -1.12
CA ALA A 57 16.37 1.56 -2.46
C ALA A 57 14.93 1.35 -2.96
N ALA A 58 13.91 1.57 -2.12
CA ALA A 58 12.51 1.34 -2.46
C ALA A 58 12.01 2.31 -3.55
N VAL A 59 11.28 1.77 -4.52
CA VAL A 59 10.60 2.56 -5.55
C VAL A 59 9.21 2.93 -5.06
N ILE A 60 8.88 4.21 -5.06
CA ILE A 60 7.55 4.71 -4.70
C ILE A 60 6.73 4.83 -5.98
N VAL A 61 5.64 4.08 -6.09
CA VAL A 61 4.70 4.09 -7.22
C VAL A 61 3.36 4.65 -6.73
N VAL A 62 3.40 5.93 -6.41
CA VAL A 62 2.25 6.71 -5.95
C VAL A 62 2.01 7.85 -6.92
N PRO A 63 0.79 8.05 -7.44
CA PRO A 63 0.52 9.16 -8.33
C PRO A 63 0.60 10.47 -7.55
N PRO A 64 1.34 11.48 -8.04
CA PRO A 64 1.31 12.81 -7.46
C PRO A 64 -0.12 13.34 -7.37
N ARG A 65 -0.38 14.10 -6.31
CA ARG A 65 -1.65 14.83 -6.16
C ARG A 65 -1.84 15.84 -7.30
N ALA A 66 -3.09 16.25 -7.52
CA ALA A 66 -3.42 17.22 -8.58
C ALA A 66 -2.73 18.58 -8.39
N ASP A 67 -2.40 18.94 -7.15
CA ASP A 67 -1.71 20.16 -6.73
C ASP A 67 -0.18 19.98 -6.59
N ALA A 68 0.38 18.84 -7.01
CA ALA A 68 1.80 18.57 -6.85
C ALA A 68 2.66 19.48 -7.74
N VAL A 69 3.68 20.08 -7.14
CA VAL A 69 4.68 20.93 -7.80
C VAL A 69 6.05 20.30 -7.72
N LEU A 70 6.89 20.60 -8.71
CA LEU A 70 8.29 20.18 -8.74
C LEU A 70 9.05 20.80 -7.56
N SER A 71 10.00 20.04 -7.04
CA SER A 71 10.97 20.53 -6.07
C SER A 71 11.94 21.53 -6.71
N ALA A 72 12.60 22.34 -5.87
CA ALA A 72 13.62 23.28 -6.34
C ALA A 72 14.82 22.59 -7.01
N THR A 73 15.05 21.30 -6.76
CA THR A 73 16.15 20.52 -7.34
C THR A 73 15.71 19.65 -8.52
N ALA A 74 14.48 19.79 -9.01
CA ALA A 74 13.93 18.91 -10.04
C ALA A 74 14.72 18.90 -11.36
N GLU A 75 15.45 19.97 -11.68
CA GLU A 75 16.27 20.06 -12.89
C GLU A 75 17.64 19.39 -12.74
N THR A 76 18.24 19.45 -11.54
CA THR A 76 19.63 19.02 -11.30
C THR A 76 19.73 17.67 -10.60
N GLY A 77 18.75 17.35 -9.77
CA GLY A 77 18.67 16.13 -8.97
C GLY A 77 17.21 15.85 -8.60
N PRO A 78 16.38 15.39 -9.56
CA PRO A 78 14.98 15.15 -9.31
C PRO A 78 14.79 14.06 -8.26
N SER A 79 13.83 14.26 -7.36
CA SER A 79 13.33 13.23 -6.46
C SER A 79 12.49 12.18 -7.23
N GLN A 80 12.12 11.06 -6.59
CA GLN A 80 11.16 10.12 -7.20
C GLN A 80 9.84 10.81 -7.54
N ARG A 81 9.36 11.68 -6.65
CA ARG A 81 8.16 12.50 -6.85
C ARG A 81 8.27 13.42 -8.07
N ASP A 82 9.39 14.11 -8.23
CA ASP A 82 9.63 15.00 -9.38
C ASP A 82 9.59 14.22 -10.69
N ARG A 83 10.22 13.04 -10.73
CA ARG A 83 10.18 12.17 -11.91
C ARG A 83 8.76 11.76 -12.27
N HIS A 84 7.89 11.48 -11.29
CA HIS A 84 6.48 11.18 -11.56
C HIS A 84 5.73 12.38 -12.12
N ILE A 85 5.94 13.58 -11.54
CA ILE A 85 5.33 14.83 -12.04
C ILE A 85 5.76 15.09 -13.48
N GLN A 86 7.06 15.04 -13.77
CA GLN A 86 7.62 15.24 -15.11
C GLN A 86 7.11 14.19 -16.10
N ALA A 87 7.05 12.92 -15.70
CA ALA A 87 6.53 11.84 -16.52
C ALA A 87 5.05 12.06 -16.85
N ILE A 88 4.21 12.40 -15.87
CA ILE A 88 2.78 12.65 -16.13
C ILE A 88 2.61 13.88 -17.03
N ALA A 89 3.38 14.94 -16.84
CA ALA A 89 3.34 16.14 -17.69
C ALA A 89 3.79 15.85 -19.13
N GLY A 90 4.82 15.03 -19.32
CA GLY A 90 5.41 14.76 -20.63
C GLY A 90 4.69 13.71 -21.47
N LYS A 91 4.22 12.61 -20.86
CA LYS A 91 3.61 11.47 -21.58
C LYS A 91 2.17 11.16 -21.15
N GLY A 92 1.63 11.90 -20.19
CA GLY A 92 0.28 11.71 -19.67
C GLY A 92 0.18 10.61 -18.61
N ARG A 93 -0.90 10.69 -17.81
CA ARG A 93 -1.12 9.83 -16.63
C ARG A 93 -1.28 8.35 -16.99
N MET A 94 -1.99 8.03 -18.08
CA MET A 94 -2.19 6.63 -18.49
C MET A 94 -0.88 5.93 -18.86
N VAL A 95 -0.01 6.62 -19.62
CA VAL A 95 1.30 6.08 -20.00
C VAL A 95 2.20 5.95 -18.77
N TRP A 96 2.16 6.94 -17.87
CA TRP A 96 2.83 6.84 -16.57
C TRP A 96 2.37 5.60 -15.78
N GLN A 97 1.07 5.35 -15.64
CA GLN A 97 0.55 4.19 -14.89
C GLN A 97 1.04 2.86 -15.44
N ARG A 98 1.10 2.72 -16.77
CA ARG A 98 1.63 1.53 -17.44
C ARG A 98 3.12 1.36 -17.17
N ASP A 99 3.90 2.42 -17.35
CA ASP A 99 5.36 2.35 -17.29
C ASP A 99 5.90 2.29 -15.86
N SER A 100 5.17 2.84 -14.86
CA SER A 100 5.57 2.82 -13.45
C SER A 100 5.18 1.53 -12.72
N GLY A 101 4.38 0.67 -13.35
CA GLY A 101 3.84 -0.53 -12.70
C GLY A 101 2.64 -0.26 -11.79
N TYR A 102 2.07 0.94 -11.80
CA TYR A 102 0.91 1.32 -10.97
C TYR A 102 -0.30 0.39 -11.14
N ASN A 103 -0.41 -0.28 -12.30
CA ASN A 103 -1.47 -1.25 -12.58
C ASN A 103 -1.49 -2.45 -11.61
N GLU A 104 -0.40 -2.73 -10.89
CA GLU A 104 -0.35 -3.73 -9.82
C GLU A 104 -1.35 -3.43 -8.68
N ARG A 105 -1.81 -2.17 -8.56
CA ARG A 105 -2.89 -1.77 -7.65
C ARG A 105 -4.16 -2.62 -7.81
N ALA A 106 -4.50 -3.03 -9.02
CA ALA A 106 -5.69 -3.87 -9.26
C ALA A 106 -5.61 -5.22 -8.53
N ARG A 107 -4.40 -5.77 -8.34
CA ARG A 107 -4.21 -7.00 -7.56
C ARG A 107 -4.41 -6.75 -6.07
N VAL A 108 -3.94 -5.61 -5.55
CA VAL A 108 -4.15 -5.21 -4.16
C VAL A 108 -5.64 -4.98 -3.89
N GLU A 109 -6.36 -4.32 -4.80
CA GLU A 109 -7.82 -4.17 -4.72
C GLU A 109 -8.54 -5.53 -4.71
N GLY A 110 -8.03 -6.52 -5.47
CA GLY A 110 -8.48 -7.90 -5.38
C GLY A 110 -8.29 -8.53 -3.99
N GLN A 111 -7.18 -8.24 -3.31
CA GLN A 111 -6.95 -8.71 -1.94
C GLN A 111 -7.91 -8.06 -0.93
N PHE A 112 -8.22 -6.77 -1.08
CA PHE A 112 -9.24 -6.11 -0.27
C PHE A 112 -10.64 -6.65 -0.56
N ALA A 113 -10.98 -6.93 -1.82
CA ALA A 113 -12.25 -7.56 -2.15
C ALA A 113 -12.38 -8.95 -1.50
N ARG A 114 -11.31 -9.74 -1.53
CA ARG A 114 -11.23 -11.04 -0.85
C ARG A 114 -11.42 -10.90 0.66
N TRP A 115 -10.79 -9.92 1.29
CA TRP A 115 -11.00 -9.63 2.71
C TRP A 115 -12.49 -9.42 3.00
N LYS A 116 -13.13 -8.49 2.31
CA LYS A 116 -14.56 -8.16 2.52
C LYS A 116 -15.48 -9.34 2.27
N GLN A 117 -15.17 -10.16 1.25
CA GLN A 117 -15.98 -11.33 0.93
C GLN A 117 -15.88 -12.44 1.98
N VAL A 118 -14.70 -12.67 2.56
CA VAL A 118 -14.45 -13.80 3.47
C VAL A 118 -14.67 -13.42 4.93
N ILE A 119 -14.21 -12.22 5.33
CA ILE A 119 -14.25 -11.74 6.71
C ILE A 119 -15.52 -10.92 6.97
N GLY A 120 -15.89 -10.07 6.00
CA GLY A 120 -17.00 -9.13 6.12
C GLY A 120 -16.55 -7.67 6.16
N ASP A 121 -17.53 -6.77 6.17
CA ASP A 121 -17.33 -5.32 6.20
C ASP A 121 -17.25 -4.74 7.63
N GLU A 122 -17.58 -5.54 8.66
CA GLU A 122 -17.66 -5.10 10.05
C GLU A 122 -16.85 -6.02 10.98
N LEU A 123 -16.27 -5.43 12.02
CA LEU A 123 -15.63 -6.16 13.12
C LEU A 123 -16.66 -6.49 14.20
N ARG A 124 -16.61 -7.70 14.75
CA ARG A 124 -17.54 -8.19 15.78
C ARG A 124 -17.15 -7.72 17.17
N SER A 125 -15.87 -7.43 17.38
CA SER A 125 -15.33 -7.01 18.67
C SER A 125 -15.65 -5.55 18.96
N HIS A 126 -15.84 -5.22 20.25
CA HIS A 126 -16.20 -3.86 20.67
C HIS A 126 -15.07 -3.08 21.35
N SER A 127 -14.06 -3.73 21.92
CA SER A 127 -12.87 -3.05 22.46
C SER A 127 -11.75 -3.02 21.42
N ASP A 128 -10.92 -1.99 21.46
CA ASP A 128 -9.85 -1.78 20.48
C ASP A 128 -8.85 -2.94 20.47
N GLN A 129 -8.49 -3.45 21.66
CA GLN A 129 -7.61 -4.61 21.78
C GLN A 129 -8.20 -5.87 21.12
N SER A 130 -9.49 -6.13 21.32
CA SER A 130 -10.16 -7.29 20.73
C SER A 130 -10.33 -7.11 19.21
N ARG A 131 -10.61 -5.90 18.74
CA ARG A 131 -10.68 -5.58 17.30
C ARG A 131 -9.33 -5.74 16.60
N ALA A 132 -8.24 -5.27 17.21
CA ALA A 132 -6.90 -5.45 16.67
C ALA A 132 -6.54 -6.95 16.59
N THR A 133 -6.91 -7.71 17.62
CA THR A 133 -6.75 -9.18 17.63
C THR A 133 -7.57 -9.85 16.52
N GLU A 134 -8.82 -9.42 16.33
CA GLU A 134 -9.71 -9.91 15.27
C GLU A 134 -9.11 -9.68 13.88
N VAL A 135 -8.58 -8.48 13.61
CA VAL A 135 -7.88 -8.15 12.36
C VAL A 135 -6.65 -9.03 12.15
N ALA A 136 -5.82 -9.23 13.19
CA ALA A 136 -4.64 -10.07 13.11
C ALA A 136 -4.98 -11.54 12.79
N ILE A 137 -6.02 -12.09 13.43
CA ILE A 137 -6.51 -13.45 13.18
C ILE A 137 -7.07 -13.56 11.74
N ALA A 138 -7.85 -12.57 11.29
CA ALA A 138 -8.40 -12.53 9.94
C ALA A 138 -7.30 -12.51 8.87
N ALA A 139 -6.26 -11.70 9.05
CA ALA A 139 -5.10 -11.65 8.16
C ALA A 139 -4.39 -13.02 8.09
N GLN A 140 -4.17 -13.66 9.24
CA GLN A 140 -3.57 -15.01 9.29
C GLN A 140 -4.45 -16.06 8.59
N ALA A 141 -5.77 -16.03 8.80
CA ALA A 141 -6.69 -16.95 8.14
C ALA A 141 -6.65 -16.79 6.61
N LEU A 142 -6.62 -15.56 6.10
CA LEU A 142 -6.47 -15.29 4.67
C LEU A 142 -5.12 -15.76 4.12
N ASN A 143 -4.03 -15.60 4.87
CA ASN A 143 -2.73 -16.15 4.46
C ASN A 143 -2.77 -17.69 4.40
N GLN A 144 -3.35 -18.36 5.39
CA GLN A 144 -3.47 -19.83 5.39
C GLN A 144 -4.31 -20.36 4.22
N MET A 145 -5.39 -19.67 3.87
CA MET A 145 -6.20 -20.01 2.69
C MET A 145 -5.43 -19.83 1.38
N LEU A 146 -4.52 -18.85 1.29
CA LEU A 146 -3.66 -18.66 0.12
C LEU A 146 -2.67 -19.82 -0.06
N ASP A 147 -2.17 -20.35 1.05
CA ASP A 147 -1.23 -21.48 1.07
C ASP A 147 -1.87 -22.84 0.83
N ARG A 148 -3.22 -22.91 0.82
CA ARG A 148 -4.00 -24.15 0.68
C ARG A 148 -5.00 -24.05 -0.48
N PRO A 149 -4.56 -24.12 -1.75
CA PRO A 149 -5.40 -23.93 -2.92
C PRO A 149 -6.42 -25.05 -3.22
N ASN A 150 -6.48 -26.10 -2.39
CA ASN A 150 -7.40 -27.23 -2.60
C ASN A 150 -8.83 -26.85 -2.19
N SER A 151 -9.56 -26.23 -3.10
CA SER A 151 -11.01 -26.06 -3.00
C SER A 151 -11.71 -27.33 -3.50
N VAL A 152 -12.57 -27.91 -2.66
CA VAL A 152 -13.48 -29.00 -3.05
C VAL A 152 -14.89 -28.44 -3.16
N ARG A 153 -15.60 -28.80 -4.23
CA ARG A 153 -17.02 -28.48 -4.38
C ARG A 153 -17.79 -29.29 -3.34
N VAL A 154 -18.49 -28.62 -2.44
CA VAL A 154 -19.46 -29.27 -1.54
C VAL A 154 -20.79 -29.33 -2.28
N ALA A 155 -21.36 -30.54 -2.39
CA ALA A 155 -22.64 -30.83 -3.03
C ALA A 155 -23.81 -30.59 -2.08
#